data_AF-D7BIN7-F1
#
_entry.id   AF-D7BIN7-F1
#
_cell.length_a   1.000
_cell.length_b   1.000
_cell.length_c   1.000
_cell.angle_alpha   90.00
_cell.angle_beta   90.00
_cell.angle_gamma   90.00
#
_symmetry.space_group_name_H-M   'P 1'
#
loop_
_entity.id
_entity.type
_entity.pdbx_description
1 polymer ?
#
loop_
_entity_poly.entity_id
_entity_poly.type
_entity_poly.pdbx_seq_one_letter_code
_entity_poly.pdbx_strand_id
1 'polypeptide(L)'
;MGSGEGLDTSLLLRFITGKPEELAGKALLVFRGAEERRFLLRVHPLVVAEAFYTLVSFYKAKKGEAAETLLALLDRPGVEVLEGDAVFPALREAGRGGLSLVDAFLLFRCGERDEGVATLDARLRKRVGEGIIP
;
A
#
# COMPACT_ATOMS: atom_id res chain seq x y z
N MET A 1 -23.75 -7.99 -5.59
CA MET A 1 -22.47 -7.45 -5.08
C MET A 1 -22.66 -5.96 -4.87
N GLY A 2 -22.30 -5.43 -3.69
CA GLY A 2 -22.36 -3.99 -3.43
C GLY A 2 -21.46 -3.21 -4.40
N SER A 3 -21.68 -1.90 -4.52
CA SER A 3 -20.78 -1.02 -5.27
C SER A 3 -19.35 -1.11 -4.70
N GLY A 4 -18.35 -0.95 -5.57
CA GLY A 4 -16.95 -0.84 -5.17
C GLY A 4 -16.63 0.63 -4.93
N GLU A 5 -16.18 0.97 -3.73
CA GLU A 5 -15.88 2.32 -3.30
C GLU A 5 -14.36 2.54 -3.25
N GLY A 6 -13.87 3.64 -3.82
CA GLY A 6 -12.46 4.00 -3.71
C GLY A 6 -12.13 4.42 -2.27
N LEU A 7 -11.10 3.80 -1.68
CA LEU A 7 -10.64 4.17 -0.34
C LEU A 7 -9.64 5.31 -0.42
N ASP A 8 -9.87 6.38 0.34
CA ASP A 8 -8.93 7.49 0.48
C ASP A 8 -7.90 7.24 1.59
N THR A 9 -6.68 7.79 1.43
CA THR A 9 -5.59 7.68 2.41
C THR A 9 -6.00 8.19 3.78
N SER A 10 -6.83 9.24 3.85
CA SER A 10 -7.26 9.80 5.13
C SER A 10 -8.03 8.77 5.96
N LEU A 11 -8.99 8.03 5.38
CA LEU A 11 -9.74 6.99 6.08
C LEU A 11 -8.82 5.89 6.61
N LEU A 12 -7.87 5.46 5.78
CA LEU A 12 -6.88 4.45 6.16
C LEU A 12 -6.03 4.93 7.34
N LEU A 13 -5.52 6.16 7.29
CA LEU A 13 -4.73 6.74 8.38
C LEU A 13 -5.54 6.92 9.67
N ARG A 14 -6.82 7.31 9.61
CA ARG A 14 -7.66 7.43 10.81
C ARG A 14 -7.96 6.08 11.43
N PHE A 15 -8.16 5.05 10.60
CA PHE A 15 -8.31 3.69 11.07
C PHE A 15 -7.04 3.18 11.78
N ILE A 16 -5.86 3.43 11.22
CA ILE A 16 -4.58 3.02 11.81
C ILE A 16 -4.25 3.81 13.10
N THR A 17 -4.35 5.13 13.04
CA THR A 17 -3.84 6.00 14.11
C THR A 17 -4.82 6.21 15.27
N GLY A 18 -6.10 5.92 15.05
CA GLY A 18 -7.16 6.18 16.02
C GLY A 18 -7.39 7.66 16.31
N LYS A 19 -6.83 8.58 15.51
CA LYS A 19 -6.82 10.02 15.82
C LYS A 19 -7.18 10.92 14.63
N PRO A 20 -7.91 12.02 14.85
CA PRO A 20 -8.70 12.29 16.06
C PRO A 20 -9.83 11.26 16.21
N GLU A 21 -10.25 11.02 17.45
CA GLU A 21 -11.18 9.93 17.82
C GLU A 21 -12.48 9.95 17.01
N GLU A 22 -13.06 11.14 16.79
CA GLU A 22 -14.28 11.29 16.00
C GLU A 22 -14.11 10.75 14.56
N LEU A 23 -13.00 11.09 13.91
CA LEU A 23 -12.73 10.64 12.53
C LEU A 23 -12.33 9.17 12.49
N ALA A 24 -11.65 8.67 13.53
CA ALA A 24 -11.35 7.25 13.67
C ALA A 24 -12.63 6.42 13.83
N GLY A 25 -13.62 6.91 14.58
CA GLY A 25 -14.94 6.29 14.68
C GLY A 25 -15.64 6.19 13.33
N LYS A 26 -15.58 7.24 12.51
CA LYS A 26 -16.10 7.22 11.14
C LYS A 26 -15.38 6.20 10.26
N ALA A 27 -14.04 6.15 10.33
CA ALA A 27 -13.26 5.16 9.59
C ALA A 27 -13.62 3.73 10.00
N LEU A 28 -13.76 3.46 11.30
CA LEU A 28 -14.16 2.15 11.81
C LEU A 28 -15.52 1.70 11.26
N LEU A 29 -16.50 2.60 11.15
CA LEU A 29 -17.81 2.30 10.56
C LEU A 29 -17.71 1.94 9.08
N VAL A 30 -16.81 2.60 8.34
CA VAL A 30 -16.56 2.29 6.92
C VAL A 30 -15.95 0.89 6.77
N PHE A 31 -14.88 0.58 7.51
CA PHE A 31 -14.24 -0.74 7.45
C PHE A 31 -15.19 -1.87 7.91
N ARG A 32 -15.98 -1.63 8.97
CA ARG A 32 -17.01 -2.59 9.40
C ARG A 32 -18.05 -2.84 8.31
N GLY A 33 -18.48 -1.81 7.58
CA GLY A 33 -19.41 -1.98 6.47
C GLY A 33 -18.86 -2.85 5.34
N ALA A 34 -17.56 -2.74 5.07
CA ALA A 34 -16.88 -3.61 4.11
C ALA A 34 -16.83 -5.08 4.60
N GLU A 35 -16.49 -5.30 5.88
CA GLU A 35 -16.46 -6.64 6.50
C GLU A 35 -17.84 -7.32 6.51
N GLU A 36 -18.90 -6.54 6.72
CA GLU A 36 -20.30 -6.96 6.64
C GLU A 36 -20.78 -7.17 5.18
N ARG A 37 -19.89 -7.04 4.19
CA ARG A 37 -20.18 -7.18 2.75
C ARG A 37 -21.20 -6.17 2.20
N ARG A 38 -21.35 -5.00 2.83
CA ARG A 38 -22.23 -3.93 2.32
C ARG A 38 -21.68 -3.28 1.05
N PHE A 39 -20.36 -3.20 0.93
CA PHE A 39 -19.61 -2.71 -0.24
C PHE A 39 -18.19 -3.31 -0.22
N LEU A 40 -17.42 -3.07 -1.29
CA LEU A 40 -15.99 -3.38 -1.33
C LEU A 40 -15.18 -2.09 -1.24
N LEU A 41 -14.13 -2.07 -0.44
CA LEU A 41 -13.16 -0.97 -0.39
C LEU A 41 -12.03 -1.26 -1.36
N ARG A 42 -11.94 -0.48 -2.44
CA ARG A 42 -10.88 -0.58 -3.44
C ARG A 42 -9.73 0.33 -3.08
N VAL A 43 -8.56 -0.27 -2.85
CA VAL A 43 -7.36 0.46 -2.44
C VAL A 43 -6.40 0.55 -3.61
N HIS A 44 -6.13 1.77 -4.07
CA HIS A 44 -5.21 2.04 -5.15
C HIS A 44 -3.75 2.04 -4.65
N PRO A 45 -2.75 1.60 -5.46
CA PRO A 45 -1.34 1.65 -5.06
C PRO A 45 -0.87 3.02 -4.56
N LEU A 46 -1.39 4.11 -5.14
CA LEU A 46 -1.11 5.48 -4.68
C LEU A 46 -1.56 5.75 -3.25
N VAL A 47 -2.72 5.22 -2.85
CA VAL A 47 -3.25 5.36 -1.48
C VAL A 47 -2.35 4.61 -0.50
N VAL A 48 -1.88 3.42 -0.89
CA VAL A 48 -0.92 2.65 -0.10
C VAL A 48 0.42 3.39 0.03
N ALA A 49 0.92 3.96 -1.07
CA ALA A 49 2.16 4.72 -1.09
C ALA A 49 2.09 5.96 -0.21
N GLU A 50 1.03 6.75 -0.34
CA GLU A 50 0.79 7.92 0.49
C GLU A 50 0.69 7.52 1.97
N ALA A 51 -0.12 6.51 2.30
CA ALA A 51 -0.25 6.02 3.68
C ALA A 51 1.10 5.61 4.28
N PHE A 52 1.88 4.81 3.56
CA PHE A 52 3.20 4.37 4.02
C PHE A 52 4.13 5.55 4.29
N TYR A 53 4.23 6.49 3.36
CA TYR A 53 5.10 7.65 3.54
C TYR A 53 4.58 8.60 4.61
N THR A 54 3.27 8.79 4.77
CA THR A 54 2.73 9.59 5.88
C THR A 54 3.02 8.94 7.23
N LEU A 55 2.87 7.61 7.36
CA LEU A 55 3.21 6.88 8.58
C LEU A 55 4.69 7.05 8.94
N VAL A 56 5.58 6.87 7.97
CA VAL A 56 7.03 6.96 8.20
C VAL A 56 7.51 8.40 8.42
N SER A 57 7.05 9.34 7.61
CA SER A 57 7.57 10.71 7.60
C SER A 57 6.89 11.64 8.61
N PHE A 58 5.55 11.58 8.72
CA PHE A 58 4.79 12.46 9.60
C PHE A 58 4.60 11.81 10.98
N TYR A 59 4.10 10.58 11.03
CA TYR A 59 3.90 9.86 12.29
C TYR A 59 5.17 9.20 12.85
N LYS A 60 6.29 9.29 12.13
CA LYS A 60 7.62 8.78 12.55
C LYS A 60 7.65 7.28 12.87
N ALA A 61 6.73 6.50 12.29
CA ALA A 61 6.74 5.04 12.42
C ALA A 61 7.99 4.44 11.77
N LYS A 62 8.51 3.33 12.31
CA LYS A 62 9.57 2.60 11.62
C LYS A 62 9.01 2.00 10.33
N LYS A 63 9.82 1.91 9.27
CA LYS A 63 9.39 1.36 7.97
C LYS A 63 8.77 -0.04 8.10
N GLY A 64 9.40 -0.91 8.88
CA GLY A 64 8.88 -2.27 9.15
C GLY A 64 7.50 -2.24 9.80
N GLU A 65 7.33 -1.46 10.87
CA GLU A 65 6.06 -1.31 11.59
C GLU A 65 4.96 -0.73 10.68
N ALA A 66 5.29 0.28 9.86
CA ALA A 66 4.36 0.85 8.89
C ALA A 66 3.95 -0.17 7.82
N ALA A 67 4.90 -0.95 7.29
CA ALA A 67 4.62 -2.00 6.32
C ALA A 67 3.74 -3.12 6.91
N GLU A 68 4.08 -3.64 8.10
CA GLU A 68 3.31 -4.68 8.77
C GLU A 68 1.88 -4.24 9.07
N THR A 69 1.71 -3.01 9.53
CA THR A 69 0.38 -2.43 9.80
C THR A 69 -0.45 -2.33 8.52
N LEU A 70 0.14 -1.86 7.41
CA LEU A 70 -0.55 -1.77 6.12
C LEU A 70 -0.89 -3.15 5.57
N LEU A 71 0.05 -4.11 5.63
CA LEU A 71 -0.19 -5.49 5.19
C LEU A 71 -1.37 -6.12 5.92
N ALA A 72 -1.42 -5.98 7.25
CA ALA A 72 -2.52 -6.52 8.06
C ALA A 72 -3.87 -5.84 7.77
N LEU A 73 -3.86 -4.54 7.46
CA LEU A 73 -5.07 -3.80 7.12
C LEU A 73 -5.60 -4.17 5.72
N LEU A 74 -4.70 -4.31 4.75
CA LEU A 74 -5.05 -4.60 3.37
C LEU A 74 -5.53 -6.04 3.15
N ASP A 75 -5.19 -6.96 4.05
CA ASP A 75 -5.62 -8.37 4.02
C ASP A 75 -6.98 -8.62 4.71
N ARG A 76 -7.74 -7.56 5.02
CA ARG A 76 -9.03 -7.67 5.72
C ARG A 76 -10.18 -8.04 4.77
N PRO A 77 -11.21 -8.75 5.27
CA PRO A 77 -12.43 -8.99 4.51
C PRO A 77 -13.06 -7.69 4.01
N GLY A 78 -13.46 -7.66 2.74
CA GLY A 78 -14.08 -6.49 2.13
C GLY A 78 -13.09 -5.44 1.61
N VAL A 79 -11.78 -5.66 1.75
CA VAL A 79 -10.73 -4.84 1.13
C VAL A 79 -10.21 -5.50 -0.14
N GLU A 80 -10.24 -4.78 -1.25
CA GLU A 80 -9.73 -5.19 -2.56
C GLU A 80 -8.56 -4.27 -2.92
N VAL A 81 -7.34 -4.82 -3.00
CA VAL A 81 -6.16 -4.05 -3.40
C VAL A 81 -5.98 -4.13 -4.91
N LEU A 82 -6.00 -2.98 -5.58
CA LEU A 82 -5.69 -2.90 -6.99
C LEU A 82 -4.19 -3.15 -7.19
N GLU A 83 -3.84 -4.01 -8.15
CA GLU A 83 -2.45 -4.43 -8.40
C GLU A 83 -1.79 -5.04 -7.14
N GLY A 84 -2.58 -5.81 -6.37
CA GLY A 84 -2.15 -6.44 -5.12
C GLY A 84 -0.92 -7.34 -5.28
N ASP A 85 -0.82 -8.04 -6.40
CA ASP A 85 0.34 -8.81 -6.86
C ASP A 85 1.65 -8.01 -6.81
N ALA A 86 1.61 -6.70 -7.08
CA ALA A 86 2.77 -5.82 -6.92
C ALA A 86 2.80 -5.10 -5.56
N VAL A 87 1.65 -4.66 -5.03
CA VAL A 87 1.57 -3.88 -3.77
C VAL A 87 2.07 -4.67 -2.56
N PHE A 88 1.61 -5.91 -2.38
CA PHE A 88 1.97 -6.72 -1.22
C PHE A 88 3.47 -7.02 -1.13
N PRO A 89 4.17 -7.51 -2.18
CA PRO A 89 5.60 -7.69 -2.12
C PRO A 89 6.37 -6.37 -2.01
N ALA A 90 5.88 -5.28 -2.62
CA ALA A 90 6.49 -3.96 -2.49
C ALA A 90 6.51 -3.44 -1.05
N LEU A 91 5.40 -3.59 -0.32
CA LEU A 91 5.34 -3.26 1.12
C LEU A 91 6.33 -4.08 1.94
N ARG A 92 6.45 -5.39 1.67
CA ARG A 92 7.41 -6.27 2.38
C ARG A 92 8.85 -5.84 2.12
N GLU A 93 9.19 -5.50 0.88
CA GLU A 93 10.53 -5.04 0.50
C GLU A 93 10.86 -3.67 1.13
N ALA A 94 9.93 -2.73 1.07
CA ALA A 94 10.09 -1.41 1.66
C ALA A 94 10.19 -1.46 3.18
N GLY A 95 9.44 -2.35 3.84
CA GLY A 95 9.49 -2.60 5.28
C GLY A 95 10.85 -3.11 5.76
N ARG A 96 11.51 -3.97 4.96
CA ARG A 96 12.88 -4.47 5.21
C ARG A 96 13.95 -3.40 4.98
N GLY A 97 13.60 -2.29 4.32
CA GLY A 97 14.50 -1.18 4.04
C GLY A 97 15.40 -1.37 2.81
N GLY A 98 15.11 -2.34 1.94
CA GLY A 98 15.92 -2.59 0.74
C GLY A 98 15.70 -1.56 -0.37
N LEU A 99 14.45 -1.33 -0.76
CA LEU A 99 14.03 -0.33 -1.74
C LEU A 99 13.02 0.66 -1.15
N SER A 100 12.79 1.80 -1.82
CA SER A 100 11.60 2.62 -1.52
C SER A 100 10.35 1.85 -1.92
N LEU A 101 9.18 2.21 -1.37
CA LEU A 101 7.92 1.53 -1.72
C LEU A 101 7.59 1.70 -3.21
N VAL A 102 7.93 2.86 -3.80
CA VAL A 102 7.67 3.13 -5.22
C VAL A 102 8.61 2.32 -6.11
N ASP A 103 9.91 2.26 -5.78
CA ASP A 103 10.87 1.46 -6.54
C ASP A 103 10.55 -0.04 -6.45
N ALA A 104 10.16 -0.50 -5.26
CA ALA A 104 9.75 -1.88 -5.05
C ALA A 104 8.47 -2.19 -5.82
N PHE A 105 7.47 -1.30 -5.80
CA PHE A 105 6.25 -1.46 -6.57
C PHE A 105 6.54 -1.56 -8.06
N LEU A 106 7.37 -0.66 -8.60
CA LEU A 106 7.75 -0.68 -10.02
C LEU A 106 8.47 -1.99 -10.38
N LEU A 107 9.41 -2.45 -9.54
CA LEU A 107 10.12 -3.73 -9.74
C LEU A 107 9.14 -4.90 -9.88
N PHE A 108 8.23 -5.07 -8.91
CA PHE A 108 7.29 -6.19 -8.93
C PHE A 108 6.27 -6.04 -10.05
N ARG A 109 5.74 -4.83 -10.26
CA ARG A 109 4.72 -4.55 -11.26
C ARG A 109 5.19 -4.74 -12.69
N CYS A 110 6.43 -4.36 -13.00
CA CYS A 110 7.03 -4.63 -14.31
C CYS A 110 7.39 -6.12 -14.46
N GLY A 111 7.89 -6.75 -13.39
CA GLY A 111 8.19 -8.19 -13.37
C GLY A 111 6.97 -9.07 -13.67
N GLU A 112 5.79 -8.76 -13.09
CA GLU A 112 4.54 -9.47 -13.37
C GLU A 112 4.05 -9.33 -14.82
N ARG A 113 4.63 -8.40 -15.59
CA ARG A 113 4.23 -8.10 -16.98
C ARG A 113 5.30 -8.34 -18.02
N ASP A 114 6.44 -8.91 -17.63
CA ASP A 114 7.60 -9.07 -18.50
C ASP A 114 8.05 -7.73 -19.12
N GLU A 115 7.88 -6.65 -18.35
CA GLU A 115 8.24 -5.28 -18.72
C GLU A 115 9.63 -4.94 -18.14
N GLY A 116 10.41 -4.17 -18.89
CA GLY A 116 11.65 -3.59 -18.37
C GLY A 116 11.41 -2.38 -17.46
N VAL A 117 12.41 -2.03 -16.64
CA VAL A 117 12.38 -0.84 -15.79
C VAL A 117 13.40 0.17 -16.30
N ALA A 118 12.92 1.35 -16.69
CA ALA A 118 13.76 2.50 -17.01
C ALA A 118 14.10 3.27 -15.73
N THR A 119 15.37 3.26 -15.31
CA THR A 119 15.76 3.88 -14.03
C THR A 119 17.20 4.39 -13.96
N LEU A 120 17.34 5.58 -13.38
CA LEU A 120 18.63 6.17 -13.01
C LEU A 120 19.11 5.74 -11.60
N ASP A 121 18.29 5.03 -10.83
CA ASP A 121 18.66 4.52 -9.49
C ASP A 121 19.53 3.26 -9.58
N ALA A 122 20.75 3.34 -9.06
CA ALA A 122 21.72 2.24 -9.12
C ALA A 122 21.32 1.02 -8.28
N ARG A 123 20.53 1.20 -7.20
CA ARG A 123 20.05 0.10 -6.37
C ARG A 123 18.93 -0.64 -7.09
N LEU A 124 17.98 0.07 -7.69
CA LEU A 124 16.90 -0.53 -8.47
C LEU A 124 17.46 -1.29 -9.68
N ARG A 125 18.42 -0.71 -10.42
CA ARG A 125 19.12 -1.42 -11.51
C ARG A 125 19.68 -2.77 -11.07
N LYS A 126 20.38 -2.83 -9.93
CA LYS A 126 20.93 -4.09 -9.40
C LYS A 126 19.87 -5.14 -9.08
N ARG A 127 18.62 -4.73 -8.82
CA ARG A 127 17.50 -5.63 -8.50
C ARG A 127 16.75 -6.10 -9.74
N VAL A 128 16.69 -5.29 -10.79
CA VAL A 128 16.01 -5.62 -12.06
C VAL A 128 16.82 -6.58 -12.93
N GLY A 129 18.15 -6.47 -12.95
CA GLY A 129 18.98 -7.36 -13.76
C GLY A 129 18.91 -7.05 -15.26
N GLU A 130 18.59 -8.05 -16.10
CA GLU A 130 18.63 -7.93 -17.58
C GLU A 130 17.48 -7.10 -18.18
N GLY A 131 16.43 -6.80 -17.40
CA GLY A 131 15.27 -6.01 -17.83
C GLY A 131 15.43 -4.48 -17.72
N ILE A 132 16.65 -3.94 -17.80
CA ILE A 132 16.87 -2.49 -17.68
C ILE A 132 16.82 -1.84 -19.06
N ILE A 133 15.99 -0.79 -19.20
CA ILE A 133 15.98 0.06 -20.38
C ILE A 133 16.69 1.38 -19.99
N PRO A 134 17.64 1.90 -20.80
CA PRO A 134 18.39 3.12 -20.48
C PRO A 134 17.51 4.37 -20.38
#